data_AF-A0AB38TTK2-F1
#
_entry.id   AF-A0AB38TTK2-F1
#
_cell.length_a   1.000
_cell.length_b   1.000
_cell.length_c   1.000
_cell.angle_alpha   90.00
_cell.angle_beta   90.00
_cell.angle_gamma   90.00
#
_symmetry.space_group_name_H-M   'P 1'
#
loop_
_entity.id
_entity.type
_entity.pdbx_description
1 polymer ?
#
loop_
_entity_poly.entity_id
_entity_poly.type
_entity_poly.pdbx_seq_one_letter_code
_entity_poly.pdbx_strand_id
1 'polypeptide(L)'
;MKLAGFVFGLVATWALHKWAPGVISSVVSVAGLTTILSGVATVLTSTWLLAFNRLSAFEKLEDLTADQRKHAQARARTFRRGILQTFAVNAVALISVFAAVPLDAHISIGTFSVGYILPPIVCMWFFGFAQSIKILHNIDESRIAIVEAQLAEKRKAAFLQKLREEEKLRPVDRNDAHLKGYTQTHRYQH
;
A
#
# COMPACT_ATOMS: atom_id res chain seq x y z
N MET A 1 -0.87 -3.01 -12.46
CA MET A 1 -0.01 -4.21 -12.52
C MET A 1 -0.82 -5.50 -12.61
N LYS A 2 -1.92 -5.65 -11.86
CA LYS A 2 -2.80 -6.84 -11.96
C LYS A 2 -3.31 -7.15 -13.38
N LEU A 3 -3.79 -6.15 -14.12
CA LEU A 3 -4.26 -6.33 -15.50
C LEU A 3 -3.13 -6.78 -16.44
N ALA A 4 -1.92 -6.24 -16.28
CA ALA A 4 -0.75 -6.70 -17.01
C ALA A 4 -0.38 -8.16 -16.66
N GLY A 5 -0.48 -8.54 -15.39
CA GLY A 5 -0.30 -9.93 -14.96
C GLY A 5 -1.36 -10.86 -15.55
N PHE A 6 -2.61 -10.42 -15.63
CA PHE A 6 -3.69 -11.18 -16.25
C PHE A 6 -3.47 -11.37 -17.76
N VAL A 7 -3.14 -10.30 -18.48
CA VAL A 7 -2.82 -10.35 -19.92
C VAL A 7 -1.59 -11.23 -20.18
N PHE A 8 -0.55 -11.10 -19.36
CA PHE A 8 0.63 -11.95 -19.45
C PHE A 8 0.26 -13.43 -19.27
N GLY A 9 -0.57 -13.75 -18.27
CA GLY A 9 -1.01 -15.12 -18.08
C GLY A 9 -1.90 -15.64 -19.21
N LEU A 10 -2.72 -14.79 -19.86
CA LEU A 10 -3.47 -15.19 -21.07
C LEU A 10 -2.53 -15.54 -22.23
N VAL A 11 -1.52 -14.70 -22.48
CA VAL A 11 -0.51 -14.94 -23.52
C VAL A 11 0.30 -16.21 -23.22
N ALA A 12 0.71 -16.39 -21.96
CA ALA A 12 1.44 -17.58 -21.52
C ALA A 12 0.59 -18.84 -21.69
N THR A 13 -0.71 -18.77 -21.37
CA THR A 13 -1.61 -19.91 -21.52
C THR A 13 -1.83 -20.27 -22.99
N TRP A 14 -2.02 -19.27 -23.85
CA TRP A 14 -2.10 -19.48 -25.29
C TRP A 14 -0.82 -20.09 -25.87
N ALA A 15 0.36 -19.63 -25.42
CA ALA A 15 1.63 -20.19 -25.84
C ALA A 15 1.81 -21.65 -25.37
N LEU A 16 1.51 -21.93 -24.11
CA LEU A 16 1.52 -23.30 -23.57
C LEU A 16 0.54 -24.20 -24.32
N HIS A 17 -0.62 -23.68 -24.69
CA HIS A 17 -1.59 -24.45 -25.44
C HIS A 17 -1.09 -24.83 -26.84
N LYS A 18 -0.48 -23.86 -27.53
CA LYS A 18 -0.01 -24.05 -28.91
C LYS A 18 1.25 -24.92 -28.99
N TRP A 19 2.12 -24.88 -27.99
CA TRP A 19 3.46 -25.51 -28.06
C TRP A 19 3.67 -26.67 -27.09
N ALA A 20 2.87 -26.79 -26.02
CA ALA A 20 3.02 -27.81 -24.99
C ALA A 20 1.67 -28.21 -24.35
N PRO A 21 0.69 -28.71 -25.14
CA PRO A 21 -0.67 -28.96 -24.67
C PRO A 21 -0.75 -29.97 -23.51
N GLY A 22 0.20 -30.91 -23.41
CA GLY A 22 0.27 -31.88 -22.31
C GLY A 22 0.59 -31.28 -20.93
N VAL A 23 1.15 -30.07 -20.88
CA VAL A 23 1.42 -29.37 -19.61
C VAL A 23 0.13 -28.79 -19.04
N ILE A 24 -0.76 -28.25 -19.88
CA ILE A 24 -2.03 -27.68 -19.45
C ILE A 24 -2.96 -28.75 -18.89
N SER A 25 -3.07 -29.90 -19.57
CA SER A 25 -3.89 -31.02 -19.09
C SER A 25 -3.38 -31.55 -17.74
N SER A 26 -2.06 -31.62 -17.56
CA SER A 26 -1.44 -32.03 -16.30
C SER A 26 -1.77 -31.07 -15.16
N VAL A 27 -1.67 -29.75 -15.40
CA VAL A 27 -1.98 -28.72 -14.39
C VAL A 27 -3.45 -28.75 -13.95
N VAL A 28 -4.39 -28.96 -14.87
CA VAL A 28 -5.83 -29.02 -14.56
C VAL A 28 -6.22 -30.33 -13.87
N SER A 29 -5.50 -31.43 -14.15
CA SER A 29 -5.79 -32.76 -13.59
C SER A 29 -5.34 -33.01 -12.15
N VAL A 30 -4.65 -32.05 -11.52
CA VAL A 30 -4.11 -32.23 -10.16
C VAL A 30 -5.26 -32.27 -9.14
N ALA A 31 -5.50 -33.43 -8.55
CA ALA A 31 -6.33 -33.56 -7.36
C ALA A 31 -5.78 -32.64 -6.25
N GLY A 32 -6.59 -31.68 -5.79
CA GLY A 32 -6.17 -30.68 -4.79
C GLY A 32 -5.73 -29.32 -5.36
N LEU A 33 -5.91 -29.08 -6.66
CA LEU A 33 -5.67 -27.78 -7.31
C LEU A 33 -6.33 -26.61 -6.57
N THR A 34 -7.60 -26.79 -6.15
CA THR A 34 -8.37 -25.80 -5.40
C THR A 34 -7.75 -25.50 -4.03
N THR A 35 -7.22 -26.51 -3.35
CA THR A 35 -6.51 -26.36 -2.06
C THR A 35 -5.19 -25.62 -2.24
N ILE A 36 -4.43 -25.94 -3.30
CA ILE A 36 -3.17 -25.25 -3.62
C ILE A 36 -3.44 -23.78 -3.99
N LEU A 37 -4.45 -23.52 -4.84
CA LEU A 37 -4.84 -22.16 -5.21
C LEU A 37 -5.34 -21.34 -4.03
N SER A 38 -6.13 -21.95 -3.14
CA SER A 38 -6.56 -21.31 -1.90
C SER A 38 -5.37 -20.97 -1.00
N GLY A 39 -4.41 -21.88 -0.86
CA GLY A 39 -3.16 -21.65 -0.13
C GLY A 39 -2.35 -20.48 -0.72
N VAL A 40 -2.12 -20.50 -2.04
CA VAL A 40 -1.40 -19.44 -2.77
C VAL A 40 -2.13 -18.10 -2.66
N ALA A 41 -3.45 -18.09 -2.86
CA ALA A 41 -4.25 -16.89 -2.70
C ALA A 41 -4.16 -16.34 -1.28
N THR A 42 -4.18 -17.21 -0.25
CA THR A 42 -4.07 -16.80 1.15
C THR A 42 -2.70 -16.19 1.44
N VAL A 43 -1.61 -16.84 1.02
CA VAL A 43 -0.25 -16.32 1.21
C VAL A 43 -0.07 -14.98 0.50
N LEU A 44 -0.48 -14.86 -0.76
CA LEU A 44 -0.32 -13.63 -1.54
C LEU A 44 -1.26 -12.51 -1.07
N THR A 45 -2.37 -12.86 -0.43
CA THR A 45 -3.33 -11.90 0.15
C THR A 45 -2.94 -11.48 1.58
N SER A 46 -2.14 -12.28 2.30
CA SER A 46 -1.66 -11.97 3.65
C SER A 46 -0.86 -10.66 3.73
N THR A 47 -0.09 -10.34 2.68
CA THR A 47 0.75 -9.13 2.63
C THR A 47 -0.10 -7.85 2.54
N TRP A 48 -1.25 -7.93 1.88
CA TRP A 48 -2.24 -6.85 1.88
C TRP A 48 -2.88 -6.63 3.24
N LEU A 49 -3.05 -7.71 4.01
CA LEU A 49 -3.55 -7.69 5.38
C LEU A 49 -2.54 -7.05 6.33
N LEU A 50 -1.25 -7.34 6.17
CA LEU A 50 -0.17 -6.66 6.90
C LEU A 50 -0.12 -5.16 6.59
N ALA A 51 -0.23 -4.79 5.31
CA ALA A 51 -0.29 -3.38 4.91
C ALA A 51 -1.50 -2.67 5.52
N PHE A 52 -2.66 -3.34 5.56
CA PHE A 52 -3.87 -2.82 6.20
C PHE A 52 -3.70 -2.63 7.71
N ASN A 53 -3.11 -3.59 8.41
CA ASN A 53 -2.83 -3.46 9.85
C ASN A 53 -1.87 -2.31 10.14
N ARG A 54 -0.84 -2.09 9.31
CA ARG A 54 0.09 -0.95 9.47
C ARG A 54 -0.58 0.40 9.23
N LEU A 55 -1.62 0.47 8.40
CA LEU A 55 -2.40 1.69 8.21
C LEU A 55 -3.15 2.13 9.48
N SER A 56 -3.54 1.20 10.36
CA SER A 56 -4.17 1.54 11.65
C SER A 56 -3.27 2.40 12.55
N ALA A 57 -1.95 2.34 12.39
CA ALA A 57 -1.01 3.17 13.13
C ALA A 57 -1.11 4.66 12.76
N PHE A 58 -1.58 5.00 11.55
CA PHE A 58 -1.83 6.38 11.14
C PHE A 58 -3.10 6.97 11.79
N GLU A 59 -4.02 6.13 12.27
CA GLU A 59 -5.23 6.60 12.95
C GLU A 59 -4.93 7.08 14.39
N LYS A 60 -3.83 6.60 14.99
CA LYS A 60 -3.37 6.98 16.35
C LYS A 60 -2.50 8.24 16.39
N LEU A 61 -2.46 9.03 15.31
CA LEU A 61 -1.67 10.26 15.23
C LEU A 61 -2.40 11.44 15.92
N GLU A 62 -2.63 11.34 17.22
CA GLU A 62 -3.28 12.39 18.03
C GLU A 62 -2.38 13.62 18.25
N ASP A 63 -1.06 13.44 18.19
CA ASP A 63 -0.05 14.49 18.41
C ASP A 63 0.15 15.48 17.23
N LEU A 64 -0.53 15.28 16.09
CA LEU A 64 -0.33 16.13 14.91
C LEU A 64 -1.21 17.39 14.92
N THR A 65 -0.68 18.48 14.36
CA THR A 65 -1.49 19.66 14.02
C THR A 65 -2.67 19.27 13.11
N ALA A 66 -3.79 19.99 13.22
CA ALA A 66 -5.05 19.64 12.53
C ALA A 66 -4.89 19.49 11.01
N ASP A 67 -4.05 20.33 10.39
CA ASP A 67 -3.79 20.29 8.94
C ASP A 67 -2.94 19.08 8.53
N GLN A 68 -1.88 18.76 9.29
CA GLN A 68 -1.05 17.57 9.04
C GLN A 68 -1.85 16.27 9.25
N ARG A 69 -2.72 16.25 10.28
CA ARG A 69 -3.64 15.14 10.53
C ARG A 69 -4.59 14.93 9.36
N LYS A 70 -5.13 16.00 8.78
CA LYS A 70 -6.02 15.94 7.60
C LYS A 70 -5.29 15.38 6.38
N HIS A 71 -4.06 15.81 6.12
CA HIS A 71 -3.24 15.28 5.02
C HIS A 71 -2.88 13.80 5.22
N ALA A 72 -2.47 13.40 6.44
CA ALA A 72 -2.16 12.02 6.77
C ALA A 72 -3.39 11.11 6.63
N GLN A 73 -4.56 11.56 7.12
CA GLN A 73 -5.82 10.82 6.99
C GLN A 73 -6.29 10.71 5.54
N ALA A 74 -6.15 11.77 4.73
CA ALA A 74 -6.48 11.71 3.31
C ALA A 74 -5.62 10.66 2.59
N ARG A 75 -4.31 10.63 2.86
CA ARG A 75 -3.39 9.65 2.28
C ARG A 75 -3.70 8.23 2.75
N ALA A 76 -4.00 8.04 4.04
CA ALA A 76 -4.42 6.76 4.60
C ALA A 76 -5.73 6.24 3.97
N ARG A 77 -6.72 7.11 3.74
CA ARG A 77 -7.97 6.74 3.03
C ARG A 77 -7.70 6.28 1.61
N THR A 78 -6.80 6.95 0.88
CA THR A 78 -6.42 6.55 -0.48
C THR A 78 -5.78 5.16 -0.49
N PHE A 79 -4.84 4.90 0.43
CA PHE A 79 -4.26 3.56 0.57
C PHE A 79 -5.31 2.51 0.94
N ARG A 80 -6.18 2.81 1.90
CA ARG A 80 -7.27 1.92 2.33
C ARG A 80 -8.21 1.55 1.17
N ARG A 81 -8.60 2.54 0.35
CA ARG A 81 -9.43 2.30 -0.83
C ARG A 81 -8.72 1.39 -1.85
N GLY A 82 -7.42 1.62 -2.10
CA GLY A 82 -6.63 0.77 -3.00
C GLY A 82 -6.49 -0.68 -2.52
N ILE A 83 -6.32 -0.88 -1.22
CA ILE A 83 -6.26 -2.21 -0.60
C ILE A 83 -7.63 -2.91 -0.69
N LEU A 84 -8.73 -2.22 -0.38
CA LEU A 84 -10.09 -2.79 -0.48
C LEU A 84 -10.46 -3.18 -1.91
N GLN A 85 -10.13 -2.33 -2.89
CA GLN A 85 -10.31 -2.68 -4.31
C GLN A 85 -9.51 -3.94 -4.69
N THR A 86 -8.31 -4.09 -4.13
CA THR A 86 -7.47 -5.27 -4.36
C THR A 86 -8.09 -6.53 -3.78
N PHE A 87 -8.63 -6.47 -2.55
CA PHE A 87 -9.37 -7.58 -1.95
C PHE A 87 -10.61 -7.96 -2.78
N ALA A 88 -11.38 -6.98 -3.23
CA ALA A 88 -12.56 -7.20 -4.06
C ALA A 88 -12.19 -7.92 -5.38
N VAL A 89 -11.15 -7.45 -6.08
CA VAL A 89 -10.67 -8.10 -7.32
C VAL A 89 -10.18 -9.52 -7.06
N ASN A 90 -9.48 -9.77 -5.95
CA ASN A 90 -9.02 -11.11 -5.60
C ASN A 90 -10.19 -12.04 -5.29
N ALA A 91 -11.20 -11.57 -4.55
CA ALA A 91 -12.39 -12.33 -4.22
C ALA A 91 -13.19 -12.70 -5.47
N VAL A 92 -13.40 -11.74 -6.38
CA VAL A 92 -14.08 -11.99 -7.66
C VAL A 92 -13.31 -13.02 -8.48
N ALA A 93 -11.99 -12.89 -8.61
CA ALA A 93 -11.18 -13.86 -9.35
C ALA A 93 -11.28 -15.28 -8.74
N LEU A 94 -11.32 -15.39 -7.42
CA LEU A 94 -11.48 -16.66 -6.72
C LEU A 94 -12.86 -17.28 -7.01
N ILE A 95 -13.93 -16.48 -6.94
CA ILE A 95 -15.30 -16.89 -7.31
C ILE A 95 -15.35 -17.34 -8.78
N SER A 96 -14.68 -16.63 -9.69
CA SER A 96 -14.62 -17.01 -11.11
C SER A 96 -13.97 -18.37 -11.32
N VAL A 97 -12.91 -18.70 -10.58
CA VAL A 97 -12.31 -20.06 -10.62
C VAL A 97 -13.30 -21.10 -10.11
N PHE A 98 -13.96 -20.84 -8.98
CA PHE A 98 -14.93 -21.76 -8.39
C PHE A 98 -16.17 -21.99 -9.27
N ALA A 99 -16.59 -20.98 -10.04
CA ALA A 99 -17.69 -21.11 -10.99
C ALA A 99 -17.29 -21.86 -12.27
N ALA A 100 -16.02 -21.76 -12.69
CA ALA A 100 -15.52 -22.42 -13.90
C ALA A 100 -15.37 -23.95 -13.72
N VAL A 101 -14.98 -24.41 -12.53
CA VAL A 101 -14.80 -25.85 -12.22
C VAL A 101 -16.06 -26.71 -12.47
N PRO A 102 -17.25 -26.37 -11.94
CA PRO A 102 -18.48 -27.14 -12.18
C PRO A 102 -19.02 -26.98 -13.60
N LEU A 103 -18.79 -25.83 -14.26
CA LEU A 103 -19.15 -25.64 -15.67
C LEU A 103 -18.39 -26.61 -16.58
N ASP A 104 -17.09 -26.83 -16.34
CA ASP A 104 -16.28 -27.79 -17.10
C ASP A 104 -16.77 -29.24 -16.91
N ALA A 105 -17.27 -29.57 -15.72
CA ALA A 105 -17.80 -30.90 -15.41
C ALA A 105 -19.16 -31.18 -16.08
N HIS A 106 -19.99 -30.15 -16.31
CA HIS A 106 -21.33 -30.32 -16.85
C HIS A 106 -21.43 -30.15 -18.38
N ILE A 107 -20.55 -29.38 -19.02
CA ILE A 107 -20.75 -28.97 -20.41
C ILE A 107 -20.03 -29.90 -21.42
N SER A 108 -19.24 -30.89 -20.98
CA SER A 108 -18.51 -31.82 -21.88
C SER A 108 -17.65 -31.11 -22.96
N ILE A 109 -17.32 -29.84 -22.76
CA ILE A 109 -16.30 -29.10 -23.51
C ILE A 109 -14.99 -29.36 -22.77
N GLY A 110 -14.53 -30.61 -22.83
CA GLY A 110 -13.67 -31.20 -21.79
C GLY A 110 -12.42 -30.40 -21.42
N THR A 111 -12.07 -30.34 -20.13
CA THR A 111 -10.80 -29.85 -19.49
C THR A 111 -10.17 -28.53 -19.96
N PHE A 112 -10.70 -27.90 -21.01
CA PHE A 112 -10.09 -26.79 -21.72
C PHE A 112 -10.41 -25.47 -21.05
N SER A 113 -11.61 -25.26 -20.50
CA SER A 113 -12.03 -23.91 -20.06
C SER A 113 -11.34 -23.50 -18.74
N VAL A 114 -11.18 -24.42 -17.78
CA VAL A 114 -10.47 -24.12 -16.52
C VAL A 114 -8.98 -23.85 -16.76
N GLY A 115 -8.37 -24.56 -17.72
CA GLY A 115 -6.97 -24.38 -18.10
C GLY A 115 -6.65 -23.00 -18.66
N TYR A 116 -7.62 -22.31 -19.26
CA TYR A 116 -7.47 -20.93 -19.75
C TYR A 116 -7.69 -19.87 -18.68
N ILE A 117 -8.41 -20.19 -17.60
CA ILE A 117 -8.78 -19.24 -16.55
C ILE A 117 -7.73 -19.24 -15.43
N LEU A 118 -7.17 -20.40 -15.11
CA LEU A 118 -6.26 -20.58 -13.98
C LEU A 118 -4.96 -19.77 -14.11
N PRO A 119 -4.18 -19.91 -15.19
CA PRO A 119 -2.87 -19.27 -15.25
C PRO A 119 -2.93 -17.74 -15.28
N PRO A 120 -3.88 -17.08 -15.98
CA PRO A 120 -4.09 -15.63 -15.87
C PRO A 120 -4.34 -15.13 -14.45
N ILE A 121 -5.12 -15.87 -13.66
CA ILE A 121 -5.46 -15.49 -12.29
C ILE A 121 -4.25 -15.66 -11.37
N VAL A 122 -3.49 -16.74 -11.54
CA VAL A 122 -2.24 -16.96 -10.80
C VAL A 122 -1.22 -15.85 -11.11
N CYS A 123 -1.02 -15.52 -12.39
CA CYS A 123 -0.16 -14.40 -12.79
C CYS A 123 -0.66 -13.06 -12.24
N MET A 124 -1.98 -12.82 -12.24
CA MET A 124 -2.57 -11.65 -11.62
C MET A 124 -2.21 -11.54 -10.13
N TRP A 125 -2.26 -12.65 -9.38
CA TRP A 125 -1.89 -12.68 -7.97
C TRP A 125 -0.40 -12.44 -7.73
N PHE A 126 0.50 -13.01 -8.54
CA PHE A 126 1.93 -12.75 -8.44
C PHE A 126 2.30 -11.29 -8.68
N PHE A 127 1.75 -10.69 -9.74
CA PHE A 127 1.95 -9.26 -10.02
C PHE A 127 1.26 -8.37 -8.96
N GLY A 128 0.12 -8.82 -8.43
CA GLY A 128 -0.55 -8.19 -7.29
C GLY A 128 0.29 -8.22 -6.02
N PHE A 129 1.02 -9.30 -5.77
CA PHE A 129 1.93 -9.43 -4.63
C PHE A 129 3.13 -8.48 -4.74
N ALA A 130 3.77 -8.40 -5.91
CA ALA A 130 4.83 -7.41 -6.14
C ALA A 130 4.34 -5.97 -5.93
N GLN A 131 3.11 -5.67 -6.35
CA GLN A 131 2.46 -4.38 -6.08
C GLN A 131 2.22 -4.17 -4.57
N SER A 132 1.89 -5.23 -3.82
CA SER A 132 1.67 -5.16 -2.37
C SER A 132 2.93 -4.76 -1.60
N ILE A 133 4.09 -5.31 -2.00
CA ILE A 133 5.40 -4.98 -1.39
C ILE A 133 5.72 -3.50 -1.62
N LYS A 134 5.52 -3.00 -2.84
CA LYS A 134 5.74 -1.57 -3.16
C LYS A 134 4.84 -0.67 -2.31
N ILE A 135 3.57 -1.03 -2.14
CA ILE A 135 2.64 -0.25 -1.33
C ILE A 135 3.03 -0.31 0.15
N LEU A 136 3.45 -1.47 0.67
CA LEU A 136 3.95 -1.61 2.03
C LEU A 136 5.15 -0.70 2.28
N HIS A 137 6.10 -0.68 1.34
CA HIS A 137 7.26 0.22 1.41
C HIS A 137 6.85 1.70 1.43
N ASN A 138 5.96 2.11 0.53
CA ASN A 138 5.46 3.49 0.49
C ASN A 138 4.72 3.90 1.76
N ILE A 139 4.02 2.95 2.41
CA ILE A 139 3.38 3.16 3.71
C ILE A 139 4.44 3.37 4.79
N ASP A 140 5.49 2.55 4.81
CA ASP A 140 6.58 2.68 5.79
C ASP A 140 7.37 3.99 5.61
N GLU A 141 7.70 4.38 4.38
CA GLU A 141 8.32 5.68 4.09
C GLU A 141 7.44 6.84 4.56
N SER A 142 6.14 6.78 4.27
CA SER A 142 5.19 7.81 4.71
C SER A 142 5.12 7.89 6.23
N ARG A 143 5.23 6.75 6.92
CA ARG A 143 5.25 6.70 8.39
C ARG A 143 6.51 7.35 8.95
N ILE A 144 7.68 7.04 8.40
CA ILE A 144 8.96 7.62 8.83
C ILE A 144 8.95 9.14 8.67
N ALA A 145 8.51 9.64 7.51
CA ALA A 145 8.44 11.07 7.24
C ALA A 145 7.53 11.82 8.24
N ILE A 146 6.39 11.23 8.63
CA ILE A 146 5.51 11.83 9.64
C ILE A 146 6.18 11.86 11.02
N VAL A 147 6.87 10.78 11.41
CA VAL A 147 7.58 10.73 12.70
C VAL A 147 8.73 11.75 12.75
N GLU A 148 9.46 11.92 11.64
CA GLU A 148 10.52 12.93 11.54
C GLU A 148 9.96 14.35 11.64
N ALA A 149 8.84 14.63 10.98
CA ALA A 149 8.15 15.91 11.12
C ALA A 149 7.71 16.18 12.57
N GLN A 150 7.20 15.15 13.27
CA GLN A 150 6.86 15.24 14.70
C GLN A 150 8.07 15.56 15.57
N LEU A 151 9.21 14.90 15.33
CA LEU A 151 10.44 15.16 16.08
C LEU A 151 10.94 16.60 15.84
N ALA A 152 10.83 17.10 14.61
CA ALA A 152 11.19 18.47 14.29
C ALA A 152 10.31 19.50 15.01
N GLU A 153 8.99 19.27 15.08
CA GLU A 153 8.07 20.14 15.83
C GLU A 153 8.32 20.10 17.33
N LYS A 154 8.52 18.91 17.92
CA LYS A 154 8.86 18.78 19.36
C LYS A 154 10.16 19.50 19.69
N ARG A 155 11.17 19.44 18.81
CA ARG A 155 12.42 20.21 18.96
C ARG A 155 12.20 21.72 18.89
N LYS A 156 11.38 22.21 17.96
CA LYS A 156 11.02 23.63 17.86
C LYS A 156 10.30 24.12 19.11
N ALA A 157 9.33 23.36 19.62
CA ALA A 157 8.60 23.70 20.83
C ALA A 157 9.53 23.75 22.06
N ALA A 158 10.40 22.75 22.23
CA ALA A 158 11.39 22.73 23.30
C ALA A 158 12.39 23.90 23.21
N PHE A 159 12.82 24.27 22.00
CA PHE A 159 13.70 25.42 21.78
C PHE A 159 13.01 26.74 22.15
N LEU A 160 11.76 26.94 21.73
CA LEU A 160 10.98 28.12 22.11
C LEU A 160 10.73 28.21 23.62
N GLN A 161 10.55 27.06 24.28
CA GLN A 161 10.41 27.01 25.73
C GLN A 161 11.70 27.43 26.44
N LYS A 162 12.86 26.94 25.97
CA LYS A 162 14.17 27.38 26.47
C LYS A 162 14.38 28.88 26.29
N LEU A 163 14.05 29.44 25.13
CA LEU A 163 14.14 30.88 24.90
C LEU A 163 13.26 31.68 25.87
N ARG A 164 12.04 31.21 26.17
CA ARG A 164 11.16 31.85 27.16
C ARG A 164 11.69 31.74 28.59
N GLU A 165 12.34 30.65 28.93
CA GLU A 165 12.99 30.46 30.24
C GLU A 165 14.23 31.35 30.37
N GLU A 166 15.04 31.45 29.31
CA GLU A 166 16.17 32.36 29.23
C GLU A 166 15.74 33.83 29.33
N GLU A 167 14.67 34.23 28.64
CA GLU A 167 14.10 35.59 28.72
C GLU A 167 13.62 35.92 30.15
N LYS A 168 13.09 34.95 30.90
CA LYS A 168 12.73 35.14 32.31
C LYS A 168 13.94 35.30 33.22
N LEU A 169 15.02 34.55 32.97
CA LEU A 169 16.25 34.58 33.77
C LEU A 169 17.11 35.81 33.47
N ARG A 170 17.12 36.25 32.20
CA ARG A 170 17.84 37.42 31.72
C ARG A 170 16.87 38.25 30.87
N PRO A 171 15.99 39.06 31.51
CA PRO A 171 15.11 39.93 30.76
C PRO A 171 15.96 40.84 29.89
N VAL A 172 15.79 40.72 28.57
CA VAL A 172 16.45 41.61 27.62
C VAL A 172 15.91 43.00 27.89
N ASP A 173 16.78 43.91 28.35
CA ASP A 173 16.40 45.30 28.54
C ASP A 173 16.09 45.90 27.17
N ARG A 174 14.79 46.06 26.87
CA ARG A 174 14.33 46.59 25.59
C ARG A 174 14.74 48.06 25.38
N ASN A 175 15.25 48.72 26.41
CA ASN A 175 15.80 50.06 26.34
C ASN A 175 17.32 50.12 26.14
N ASP A 176 18.01 48.96 26.06
CA ASP A 176 19.45 48.90 25.82
C ASP A 176 19.82 49.54 24.46
N ALA A 177 20.75 50.50 24.51
CA ALA A 177 21.17 51.30 23.35
C ALA A 177 21.81 50.44 22.25
N HIS A 178 22.45 49.32 22.62
CA HIS A 178 23.08 48.41 21.66
C HIS A 178 22.08 47.62 20.79
N LEU A 179 20.83 47.42 21.25
CA LEU A 179 19.78 46.71 20.49
C LEU A 179 19.01 47.61 19.51
N LYS A 180 19.05 48.94 19.70
CA LYS A 180 18.38 49.91 18.82
C LYS A 180 18.98 49.95 17.40
N GLY A 181 20.26 49.58 17.24
CA GLY A 181 20.92 49.49 15.94
C GLY A 181 20.43 48.33 15.06
N TYR A 182 19.98 47.23 15.67
CA TYR A 182 19.53 46.02 14.94
C TYR A 182 18.05 46.04 14.55
N THR A 183 17.24 46.87 15.20
CA THR A 183 15.79 47.00 14.90
C THR A 183 15.50 47.92 13.72
N GLN A 184 16.43 48.79 13.32
CA GLN A 184 16.26 49.69 12.18
C GLN A 184 16.61 49.05 10.83
N THR A 185 17.48 48.05 10.77
CA THR A 185 18.00 47.50 9.49
C THR A 185 17.06 46.56 8.75
N HIS A 186 16.01 46.01 9.38
CA HIS A 186 15.04 45.12 8.72
C HIS A 186 13.74 45.80 8.27
N ARG A 187 13.61 47.13 8.42
CA ARG A 187 12.38 47.85 8.01
C ARG A 187 12.38 48.40 6.58
N TYR A 188 13.48 48.23 5.84
CA TYR A 188 13.63 48.75 4.47
C TYR A 188 14.29 47.72 3.53
N GLN A 189 13.64 46.58 3.32
CA GLN A 189 13.84 45.77 2.11
C GLN A 189 12.48 45.18 1.70
N HIS A 190 11.56 46.08 1.34
CA HIS A 190 10.44 45.81 0.46
C HIS A 190 10.73 46.44 -0.88
#